data_AF-A0A662RL85-F1
#
_entry.id   AF-A0A662RL85-F1
#
_cell.length_a   1.000
_cell.length_b   1.000
_cell.length_c   1.000
_cell.angle_alpha   90.00
_cell.angle_beta   90.00
_cell.angle_gamma   90.00
#
_symmetry.space_group_name_H-M   'P 1'
#
loop_
_entity.id
_entity.type
_entity.pdbx_description
1 polymer ?
#
loop_
_entity_poly.entity_id
_entity_poly.type
_entity_poly.pdbx_seq_one_letter_code
_entity_poly.pdbx_strand_id
1 'polypeptide(L)'
;MEKKDFSRQIEKIKTEWYEAFELMQKCFESEVFKSFKIEYDASTWYQFKNPALIFPAEREMRFSTPNSLINFDYYPSPLAKLGITAHNFAYLADIEEYYSHNFSMFLREQEEYVTPLQRANLRAAHFAPDAIAEVTKEGLRSFLKTRSKEKGMGSYEEPLVIIETLGLMGMQRRDDLLKFFKEMKEDKETAFNEFLETPYIFSFAGLATPPVLNADRKYGIRRREELTYVKILIGRYVRDEMRYEEISKELEKLGYTTKIADSSYKPEDSVDLRWVKLDYAMEGVKRIISEYEHKASHSCYYCYADLADALRRIYEKERTAYMSYI
;
A
#
# COMPACT_ATOMS: atom_id res chain seq x y z
N MET A 1 5.83 -19.46 -26.44
CA MET A 1 4.53 -18.82 -26.73
C MET A 1 4.64 -18.14 -28.07
N GLU A 2 3.75 -18.43 -29.02
CA GLU A 2 3.79 -17.81 -30.35
C GLU A 2 3.49 -16.31 -30.26
N LYS A 3 4.09 -15.48 -31.12
CA LYS A 3 3.90 -14.01 -31.09
C LYS A 3 2.43 -13.59 -31.13
N LYS A 4 1.58 -14.33 -31.85
CA LYS A 4 0.13 -14.07 -31.96
C LYS A 4 -0.61 -14.28 -30.63
N ASP A 5 -0.18 -15.24 -29.83
CA ASP A 5 -0.80 -15.56 -28.53
C ASP A 5 -0.48 -14.47 -27.49
N PHE A 6 0.76 -13.96 -27.51
CA PHE A 6 1.16 -12.84 -26.65
C PHE A 6 0.45 -11.52 -26.98
N SER A 7 0.27 -11.20 -28.26
CA SER A 7 -0.50 -10.00 -28.65
C SER A 7 -1.96 -10.07 -28.19
N ARG A 8 -2.59 -11.25 -28.30
CA ARG A 8 -3.98 -11.44 -27.82
C ARG A 8 -4.08 -11.30 -26.30
N GLN A 9 -3.09 -11.82 -25.57
CA GLN A 9 -3.01 -11.67 -24.12
C GLN A 9 -2.88 -10.19 -23.71
N ILE A 10 -2.01 -9.42 -24.39
CA ILE A 10 -1.85 -7.98 -24.12
C ILE A 10 -3.16 -7.23 -24.34
N GLU A 11 -3.86 -7.48 -25.44
CA GLU A 11 -5.13 -6.80 -25.71
C GLU A 11 -6.21 -7.14 -24.67
N LYS A 12 -6.26 -8.38 -24.19
CA LYS A 12 -7.16 -8.74 -23.07
C LYS A 12 -6.83 -7.95 -21.81
N ILE A 13 -5.55 -7.90 -21.43
CA ILE A 13 -5.08 -7.21 -20.22
C ILE A 13 -5.36 -5.71 -20.33
N LYS A 14 -5.13 -5.12 -21.51
CA LYS A 14 -5.53 -3.74 -21.79
C LYS A 14 -7.00 -3.50 -21.53
N THR A 15 -7.89 -4.32 -22.06
CA THR A 15 -9.34 -4.19 -21.82
C THR A 15 -9.67 -4.21 -20.32
N GLU A 16 -9.10 -5.13 -19.55
CA GLU A 16 -9.30 -5.19 -18.10
C GLU A 16 -8.82 -3.93 -17.37
N TRP A 17 -7.69 -3.36 -17.80
CA TRP A 17 -7.19 -2.08 -17.27
C TRP A 17 -8.08 -0.91 -17.63
N TYR A 18 -8.57 -0.83 -18.87
CA TYR A 18 -9.51 0.20 -19.30
C TYR A 18 -10.80 0.13 -18.47
N GLU A 19 -11.36 -1.06 -18.26
CA GLU A 19 -12.57 -1.25 -17.45
C GLU A 19 -12.37 -0.79 -15.99
N ALA A 20 -11.25 -1.18 -15.36
CA ALA A 20 -10.93 -0.75 -13.99
C ALA A 20 -10.73 0.78 -13.90
N PHE A 21 -10.10 1.38 -14.90
CA PHE A 21 -9.89 2.83 -14.98
C PHE A 21 -11.21 3.59 -15.16
N GLU A 22 -12.10 3.15 -16.06
CA GLU A 22 -13.42 3.75 -16.25
C GLU A 22 -14.28 3.66 -14.99
N LEU A 23 -14.18 2.57 -14.23
CA LEU A 23 -14.86 2.44 -12.94
C LEU A 23 -14.35 3.50 -11.95
N MET A 24 -13.04 3.71 -11.86
CA MET A 24 -12.47 4.77 -11.00
C MET A 24 -12.93 6.17 -11.43
N GLN A 25 -12.96 6.45 -12.73
CA GLN A 25 -13.36 7.77 -13.23
C GLN A 25 -14.78 8.18 -12.83
N LYS A 26 -15.70 7.21 -12.68
CA LYS A 26 -17.09 7.47 -12.24
C LYS A 26 -17.15 8.01 -10.80
N CYS A 27 -16.13 7.72 -10.00
CA CYS A 27 -16.05 8.03 -8.58
C CYS A 27 -15.32 9.33 -8.29
N PHE A 28 -14.61 9.92 -9.26
CA PHE A 28 -13.94 11.22 -9.07
C PHE A 28 -14.95 12.37 -9.03
N GLU A 29 -14.76 13.28 -8.07
CA GLU A 29 -15.49 14.55 -8.02
C GLU A 29 -14.83 15.59 -8.95
N SER A 30 -13.50 15.65 -8.91
CA SER A 30 -12.72 16.63 -9.68
C SER A 30 -12.76 16.37 -11.19
N GLU A 31 -13.18 17.37 -11.96
CA GLU A 31 -13.10 17.36 -13.44
C GLU A 31 -11.65 17.24 -13.94
N VAL A 32 -10.66 17.67 -13.16
CA VAL A 32 -9.25 17.51 -13.51
C VAL A 32 -8.90 16.03 -13.60
N PHE A 33 -9.37 15.21 -12.66
CA PHE A 33 -9.06 13.79 -12.60
C PHE A 33 -9.78 13.01 -13.71
N LYS A 34 -10.99 13.44 -14.09
CA LYS A 34 -11.74 12.87 -15.22
C LYS A 34 -11.07 13.10 -16.58
N SER A 35 -10.16 14.08 -16.68
CA SER A 35 -9.44 14.37 -17.92
C SER A 35 -8.25 13.45 -18.21
N PHE A 36 -7.88 12.58 -17.26
CA PHE A 36 -6.81 11.61 -17.46
C PHE A 36 -7.26 10.46 -18.36
N LYS A 37 -6.30 9.84 -19.06
CA LYS A 37 -6.51 8.59 -19.82
C LYS A 37 -5.55 7.50 -19.32
N ILE A 38 -5.87 6.25 -19.66
CA ILE A 38 -4.98 5.11 -19.39
C ILE A 38 -4.34 4.60 -20.68
N GLU A 39 -3.03 4.32 -20.61
CA GLU A 39 -2.24 3.85 -21.75
C GLU A 39 -1.40 2.63 -21.35
N TYR A 40 -1.23 1.72 -22.31
CA TYR A 40 -0.26 0.64 -22.18
C TYR A 40 1.07 1.07 -22.78
N ASP A 41 2.12 1.04 -21.98
CA ASP A 41 3.48 1.31 -22.43
C ASP A 41 4.46 0.33 -21.80
N ALA A 42 4.83 -0.70 -22.56
CA ALA A 42 5.80 -1.71 -22.16
C ALA A 42 7.19 -1.13 -21.85
N SER A 43 7.50 0.07 -22.37
CA SER A 43 8.75 0.76 -22.08
C SER A 43 8.74 1.49 -20.74
N THR A 44 7.57 1.77 -20.15
CA THR A 44 7.44 2.45 -18.86
C THR A 44 8.05 1.66 -17.68
N TRP A 45 8.44 0.40 -17.88
CA TRP A 45 9.28 -0.36 -16.93
C TRP A 45 10.72 0.20 -16.85
N TYR A 46 10.91 1.45 -16.41
CA TYR A 46 12.22 2.09 -16.17
C TYR A 46 12.46 2.42 -14.69
N GLN A 47 13.75 2.48 -14.32
CA GLN A 47 14.43 2.87 -13.06
C GLN A 47 13.82 2.45 -11.70
N PHE A 48 12.53 2.63 -11.49
CA PHE A 48 11.82 2.39 -10.24
C PHE A 48 11.17 1.00 -10.13
N LYS A 49 11.24 0.17 -11.20
CA LYS A 49 10.65 -1.18 -11.25
C LYS A 49 9.17 -1.19 -10.85
N ASN A 50 8.42 -0.19 -11.32
CA ASN A 50 7.00 0.00 -10.99
C ASN A 50 6.11 -0.40 -12.19
N PRO A 51 5.20 -1.38 -12.03
CA PRO A 51 4.27 -1.83 -13.08
C PRO A 51 3.27 -0.77 -13.55
N ALA A 52 2.91 0.22 -12.72
CA ALA A 52 1.92 1.24 -13.07
C ALA A 52 2.23 2.60 -12.42
N LEU A 53 2.17 3.68 -13.22
CA LEU A 53 2.57 5.03 -12.82
C LEU A 53 1.63 6.09 -13.40
N ILE A 54 1.49 7.19 -12.66
CA ILE A 54 0.78 8.38 -13.13
C ILE A 54 1.76 9.45 -13.61
N PHE A 55 1.39 10.10 -14.71
CA PHE A 55 2.13 11.13 -15.43
C PHE A 55 1.28 12.41 -15.44
N PRO A 56 1.42 13.29 -14.42
CA PRO A 56 0.50 14.42 -14.25
C PRO A 56 0.55 15.43 -15.39
N ALA A 57 1.73 15.64 -16.00
CA ALA A 57 1.90 16.61 -17.08
C ALA A 57 1.22 16.17 -18.38
N GLU A 58 1.29 14.87 -18.68
CA GLU A 58 0.68 14.23 -19.84
C GLU A 58 -0.80 13.89 -19.64
N ARG A 59 -1.28 13.97 -18.38
CA ARG A 59 -2.61 13.51 -17.97
C ARG A 59 -2.84 12.04 -18.33
N GLU A 60 -1.84 11.22 -18.04
CA GLU A 60 -1.86 9.80 -18.34
C GLU A 60 -1.59 8.97 -17.09
N MET A 61 -2.30 7.85 -16.96
CA MET A 61 -1.83 6.72 -16.17
C MET A 61 -1.32 5.66 -17.14
N ARG A 62 -0.12 5.12 -16.89
CA ARG A 62 0.45 4.06 -17.72
C ARG A 62 0.62 2.79 -16.92
N PHE A 63 0.34 1.66 -17.54
CA PHE A 63 0.73 0.34 -17.04
C PHE A 63 1.64 -0.34 -18.06
N SER A 64 2.57 -1.15 -17.56
CA SER A 64 3.71 -1.63 -18.35
C SER A 64 3.84 -3.15 -18.43
N THR A 65 2.95 -3.90 -17.77
CA THR A 65 2.99 -5.37 -17.80
C THR A 65 1.79 -5.95 -18.56
N PRO A 66 2.00 -6.98 -19.39
CA PRO A 66 3.24 -7.75 -19.57
C PRO A 66 4.25 -6.99 -20.47
N ASN A 67 5.54 -7.27 -20.30
CA ASN A 67 6.65 -6.76 -21.11
C ASN A 67 7.77 -7.82 -21.25
N SER A 68 8.95 -7.42 -21.73
CA SER A 68 10.09 -8.32 -21.96
C SER A 68 10.72 -8.89 -20.68
N LEU A 69 10.54 -8.24 -19.54
CA LEU A 69 11.08 -8.65 -18.24
C LEU A 69 10.01 -9.39 -17.41
N ILE A 70 8.80 -8.86 -17.39
CA ILE A 70 7.63 -9.44 -16.70
C ILE A 70 6.62 -9.86 -17.76
N ASN A 71 6.64 -11.12 -18.17
CA ASN A 71 5.80 -11.63 -19.27
C ASN A 71 4.34 -11.96 -18.86
N PHE A 72 3.91 -11.51 -17.69
CA PHE A 72 2.57 -11.70 -17.15
C PHE A 72 1.98 -10.37 -16.66
N ASP A 73 0.68 -10.32 -16.38
CA ASP A 73 0.06 -9.16 -15.74
C ASP A 73 0.44 -9.08 -14.27
N TYR A 74 1.10 -8.00 -13.85
CA TYR A 74 1.52 -7.82 -12.46
C TYR A 74 0.34 -7.61 -11.50
N TYR A 75 -0.79 -7.12 -12.00
CA TYR A 75 -2.03 -6.95 -11.25
C TYR A 75 -3.18 -7.69 -11.95
N PRO A 76 -3.19 -9.04 -11.88
CA PRO A 76 -4.09 -9.85 -12.69
C PRO A 76 -5.55 -9.76 -12.24
N SER A 77 -5.83 -9.40 -10.99
CA SER A 77 -7.21 -9.26 -10.51
C SER A 77 -7.81 -7.88 -10.85
N PRO A 78 -9.10 -7.79 -11.24
CA PRO A 78 -9.76 -6.50 -11.47
C PRO A 78 -9.69 -5.56 -10.26
N LEU A 79 -9.78 -6.15 -9.07
CA LEU A 79 -9.73 -5.42 -7.80
C LEU A 79 -8.32 -4.84 -7.53
N ALA A 80 -7.25 -5.56 -7.88
CA ALA A 80 -5.89 -5.00 -7.83
C ALA A 80 -5.72 -3.84 -8.83
N LYS A 81 -6.24 -3.96 -10.06
CA LYS A 81 -6.20 -2.88 -11.06
C LYS A 81 -6.94 -1.62 -10.57
N LEU A 82 -8.08 -1.80 -9.92
CA LEU A 82 -8.83 -0.72 -9.27
C LEU A 82 -7.97 -0.05 -8.19
N GLY A 83 -7.40 -0.84 -7.28
CA GLY A 83 -6.64 -0.31 -6.14
C GLY A 83 -5.38 0.44 -6.56
N ILE A 84 -4.63 -0.06 -7.54
CA ILE A 84 -3.41 0.61 -8.01
C ILE A 84 -3.75 1.88 -8.80
N THR A 85 -4.89 1.92 -9.47
CA THR A 85 -5.44 3.13 -10.08
C THR A 85 -5.80 4.14 -8.99
N ALA A 86 -6.57 3.72 -7.98
CA ALA A 86 -6.94 4.58 -6.85
C ALA A 86 -5.72 5.14 -6.13
N HIS A 87 -4.71 4.31 -5.88
CA HIS A 87 -3.43 4.71 -5.30
C HIS A 87 -2.72 5.81 -6.10
N ASN A 88 -2.64 5.64 -7.43
CA ASN A 88 -1.97 6.60 -8.30
C ASN A 88 -2.70 7.95 -8.36
N PHE A 89 -4.04 7.96 -8.40
CA PHE A 89 -4.81 9.21 -8.31
C PHE A 89 -4.76 9.84 -6.92
N ALA A 90 -4.66 9.03 -5.86
CA ALA A 90 -4.47 9.53 -4.52
C ALA A 90 -3.15 10.29 -4.33
N TYR A 91 -2.10 10.00 -5.12
CA TYR A 91 -0.92 10.86 -5.18
C TYR A 91 -1.21 12.24 -5.73
N LEU A 92 -2.06 12.36 -6.76
CA LEU A 92 -2.47 13.67 -7.28
C LEU A 92 -3.20 14.48 -6.21
N ALA A 93 -4.11 13.83 -5.48
CA ALA A 93 -4.80 14.47 -4.36
C ALA A 93 -3.82 14.90 -3.25
N ASP A 94 -2.79 14.10 -2.95
CA ASP A 94 -1.74 14.47 -1.98
C ASP A 94 -0.91 15.67 -2.46
N ILE A 95 -0.58 15.72 -3.76
CA ILE A 95 0.10 16.85 -4.40
C ILE A 95 -0.74 18.12 -4.30
N GLU A 96 -2.02 18.04 -4.62
CA GLU A 96 -2.95 19.17 -4.55
C GLU A 96 -3.11 19.69 -3.12
N GLU A 97 -3.19 18.80 -2.12
CA GLU A 97 -3.41 19.18 -0.72
C GLU A 97 -2.17 19.80 -0.07
N TYR A 98 -1.01 19.18 -0.24
CA TYR A 98 0.19 19.53 0.54
C TYR A 98 1.28 20.24 -0.26
N TYR A 99 1.26 20.15 -1.58
CA TYR A 99 2.33 20.64 -2.46
C TYR A 99 1.77 21.43 -3.63
N SER A 100 0.65 22.13 -3.42
CA SER A 100 0.03 22.95 -4.46
C SER A 100 1.08 23.86 -5.12
N HIS A 101 1.21 23.73 -6.44
CA HIS A 101 2.20 24.43 -7.27
C HIS A 101 3.69 24.11 -6.98
N ASN A 102 4.00 23.03 -6.25
CA ASN A 102 5.37 22.64 -5.93
C ASN A 102 5.62 21.12 -5.99
N PHE A 103 5.46 20.55 -7.19
CA PHE A 103 5.74 19.13 -7.45
C PHE A 103 7.17 18.71 -7.09
N SER A 104 8.15 19.62 -7.20
CA SER A 104 9.54 19.33 -6.82
C SER A 104 9.71 19.03 -5.32
N MET A 105 8.91 19.67 -4.46
CA MET A 105 8.93 19.41 -3.02
C MET A 105 8.28 18.06 -2.69
N PHE A 106 7.21 17.68 -3.41
CA PHE A 106 6.64 16.34 -3.32
C PHE A 106 7.67 15.27 -3.66
N LEU A 107 8.40 15.44 -4.78
CA LEU A 107 9.44 14.49 -5.18
C LEU A 107 10.55 14.36 -4.13
N ARG A 108 11.02 15.48 -3.55
CA ARG A 108 12.01 15.47 -2.47
C ARG A 108 11.49 14.75 -1.22
N GLU A 109 10.25 14.99 -0.82
CA GLU A 109 9.66 14.24 0.29
C GLU A 109 9.57 12.75 -0.04
N GLN A 110 9.14 12.40 -1.26
CA GLN A 110 9.02 11.02 -1.68
C GLN A 110 10.37 10.30 -1.75
N GLU A 111 11.47 11.00 -2.04
CA GLU A 111 12.83 10.47 -2.01
C GLU A 111 13.33 10.18 -0.57
N GLU A 112 12.93 11.02 0.40
CA GLU A 112 13.41 10.91 1.79
C GLU A 112 12.51 10.03 2.67
N TYR A 113 11.20 10.17 2.51
CA TYR A 113 10.17 9.60 3.38
C TYR A 113 9.22 8.65 2.64
N VAL A 114 8.66 7.69 3.38
CA VAL A 114 7.57 6.82 2.88
C VAL A 114 6.19 7.45 3.06
N THR A 115 6.08 8.60 3.73
CA THR A 115 4.81 9.23 4.08
C THR A 115 3.93 9.62 2.88
N PRO A 116 4.45 10.05 1.71
CA PRO A 116 3.59 10.26 0.54
C PRO A 116 2.91 8.98 0.07
N LEU A 117 3.65 7.85 0.05
CA LEU A 117 3.10 6.53 -0.26
C LEU A 117 2.05 6.14 0.77
N GLN A 118 2.30 6.45 2.05
CA GLN A 118 1.35 6.16 3.13
C GLN A 118 0.04 6.92 2.99
N ARG A 119 0.12 8.24 2.78
CA ARG A 119 -1.05 9.09 2.57
C ARG A 119 -1.82 8.69 1.31
N ALA A 120 -1.15 8.33 0.21
CA ALA A 120 -1.81 7.87 -1.01
C ALA A 120 -2.60 6.56 -0.78
N ASN A 121 -2.01 5.56 -0.10
CA ASN A 121 -2.73 4.33 0.24
C ASN A 121 -3.87 4.57 1.24
N LEU A 122 -3.67 5.44 2.23
CA LEU A 122 -4.70 5.79 3.20
C LEU A 122 -5.90 6.47 2.53
N ARG A 123 -5.66 7.45 1.64
CA ARG A 123 -6.70 8.06 0.80
C ARG A 123 -7.45 7.04 -0.02
N ALA A 124 -6.72 6.14 -0.69
CA ALA A 124 -7.34 5.13 -1.53
C ALA A 124 -8.14 4.11 -0.71
N ALA A 125 -7.69 3.78 0.50
CA ALA A 125 -8.39 2.89 1.43
C ALA A 125 -9.69 3.49 1.98
N HIS A 126 -9.83 4.81 2.01
CA HIS A 126 -11.12 5.42 2.34
C HIS A 126 -12.21 5.15 1.30
N PHE A 127 -11.82 4.86 0.06
CA PHE A 127 -12.74 4.62 -1.05
C PHE A 127 -12.86 3.14 -1.39
N ALA A 128 -11.73 2.44 -1.56
CA ALA A 128 -11.66 1.04 -1.98
C ALA A 128 -10.70 0.24 -1.09
N PRO A 129 -11.04 0.00 0.19
CA PRO A 129 -10.13 -0.65 1.14
C PRO A 129 -9.77 -2.08 0.78
N ASP A 130 -10.73 -2.85 0.24
CA ASP A 130 -10.50 -4.20 -0.29
C ASP A 130 -9.54 -4.19 -1.48
N ALA A 131 -9.66 -3.17 -2.34
CA ALA A 131 -8.75 -2.96 -3.46
C ALA A 131 -7.30 -2.73 -3.02
N ILE A 132 -7.07 -1.99 -1.93
CA ILE A 132 -5.72 -1.76 -1.42
C ILE A 132 -5.09 -3.01 -0.80
N ALA A 133 -5.87 -3.81 -0.08
CA ALA A 133 -5.41 -5.12 0.40
C ALA A 133 -5.07 -6.06 -0.78
N GLU A 134 -5.92 -6.08 -1.81
CA GLU A 134 -5.71 -6.91 -3.00
C GLU A 134 -4.52 -6.45 -3.85
N VAL A 135 -4.27 -5.14 -3.99
CA VAL A 135 -3.04 -4.60 -4.62
C VAL A 135 -1.80 -5.10 -3.90
N THR A 136 -1.81 -5.05 -2.57
CA THR A 136 -0.68 -5.50 -1.75
C THR A 136 -0.44 -6.99 -1.93
N LYS A 137 -1.51 -7.78 -1.96
CA LYS A 137 -1.47 -9.22 -2.20
C LYS A 137 -0.94 -9.60 -3.58
N GLU A 138 -1.51 -9.02 -4.64
CA GLU A 138 -1.09 -9.31 -6.00
C GLU A 138 0.30 -8.73 -6.28
N GLY A 139 0.68 -7.62 -5.65
CA GLY A 139 2.05 -7.11 -5.65
C GLY A 139 3.05 -8.10 -5.06
N LEU A 140 2.76 -8.64 -3.87
CA LEU A 140 3.58 -9.68 -3.23
C LEU A 140 3.68 -10.94 -4.10
N ARG A 141 2.54 -11.46 -4.58
CA ARG A 141 2.50 -12.67 -5.41
C ARG A 141 3.24 -12.48 -6.72
N SER A 142 3.04 -11.37 -7.41
CA SER A 142 3.73 -11.04 -8.65
C SER A 142 5.22 -10.89 -8.42
N PHE A 143 5.64 -10.21 -7.36
CA PHE A 143 7.05 -10.14 -6.97
C PHE A 143 7.65 -11.54 -6.76
N LEU A 144 7.01 -12.39 -5.95
CA LEU A 144 7.46 -13.77 -5.71
C LEU A 144 7.41 -14.62 -6.99
N LYS A 145 6.46 -14.38 -7.88
CA LYS A 145 6.36 -15.04 -9.19
C LYS A 145 7.56 -14.75 -10.08
N THR A 146 8.10 -13.53 -10.04
CA THR A 146 9.36 -13.22 -10.74
C THR A 146 10.54 -14.08 -10.25
N ARG A 147 10.41 -14.67 -9.05
CA ARG A 147 11.38 -15.56 -8.40
C ARG A 147 10.95 -17.02 -8.38
N SER A 148 9.89 -17.38 -9.12
CA SER A 148 9.30 -18.72 -9.15
C SER A 148 8.79 -19.21 -7.77
N LYS A 149 8.28 -18.30 -6.93
CA LYS A 149 7.77 -18.55 -5.57
C LYS A 149 6.35 -18.04 -5.32
N GLU A 150 5.52 -17.87 -6.35
CA GLU A 150 4.18 -17.25 -6.29
C GLU A 150 3.29 -17.75 -5.13
N LYS A 151 3.34 -19.04 -4.78
CA LYS A 151 2.55 -19.64 -3.68
C LYS A 151 3.40 -20.01 -2.45
N GLY A 152 4.57 -19.42 -2.33
CA GLY A 152 5.59 -19.83 -1.37
C GLY A 152 5.28 -19.49 0.09
N MET A 153 4.37 -18.55 0.35
CA MET A 153 4.08 -18.07 1.71
C MET A 153 3.03 -18.91 2.47
N GLY A 154 2.23 -19.72 1.78
CA GLY A 154 1.21 -20.57 2.41
C GLY A 154 0.26 -19.78 3.31
N SER A 155 0.06 -20.26 4.54
CA SER A 155 -0.83 -19.64 5.53
C SER A 155 -0.37 -18.27 6.06
N TYR A 156 0.89 -17.88 5.81
CA TYR A 156 1.41 -16.57 6.21
C TYR A 156 1.09 -15.47 5.20
N GLU A 157 0.63 -15.82 3.98
CA GLU A 157 0.40 -14.86 2.91
C GLU A 157 -0.63 -13.79 3.31
N GLU A 158 -1.83 -14.21 3.73
CA GLU A 158 -2.91 -13.26 4.06
C GLU A 158 -2.55 -12.40 5.30
N PRO A 159 -2.07 -12.95 6.43
CA PRO A 159 -1.61 -12.12 7.55
C PRO A 159 -0.51 -11.13 7.14
N LEU A 160 0.51 -11.57 6.39
CA LEU A 160 1.58 -10.70 5.91
C LEU A 160 1.03 -9.55 5.05
N VAL A 161 0.13 -9.87 4.13
CA VAL A 161 -0.53 -8.87 3.26
C VAL A 161 -1.27 -7.83 4.09
N ILE A 162 -2.05 -8.25 5.10
CA ILE A 162 -2.80 -7.30 5.93
C ILE A 162 -1.87 -6.43 6.78
N ILE A 163 -0.81 -7.02 7.35
CA ILE A 163 0.20 -6.28 8.12
C ILE A 163 0.91 -5.25 7.23
N GLU A 164 1.36 -5.65 6.03
CA GLU A 164 2.02 -4.74 5.08
C GLU A 164 1.03 -3.69 4.57
N THR A 165 -0.24 -4.02 4.36
CA THR A 165 -1.31 -3.07 3.98
C THR A 165 -1.48 -2.00 5.06
N LEU A 166 -1.57 -2.38 6.33
CA LEU A 166 -1.63 -1.44 7.45
C LEU A 166 -0.39 -0.54 7.50
N GLY A 167 0.80 -1.12 7.24
CA GLY A 167 2.07 -0.40 7.12
C GLY A 167 2.07 0.62 5.99
N LEU A 168 1.60 0.20 4.82
CA LEU A 168 1.41 1.01 3.63
C LEU A 168 0.37 2.10 3.83
N MET A 169 -0.61 1.94 4.71
CA MET A 169 -1.56 3.01 5.07
C MET A 169 -1.04 3.90 6.21
N GLY A 170 0.04 3.49 6.89
CA GLY A 170 0.52 4.16 8.11
C GLY A 170 -0.47 4.09 9.28
N MET A 171 -1.20 2.98 9.41
CA MET A 171 -2.17 2.75 10.49
C MET A 171 -1.54 2.02 11.68
N GLN A 172 -2.29 1.79 12.75
CA GLN A 172 -1.77 1.08 13.92
C GLN A 172 -1.65 -0.43 13.67
N ARG A 173 -0.65 -1.08 14.28
CA ARG A 173 -0.44 -2.54 14.24
C ARG A 173 -0.10 -3.08 15.62
N ARG A 174 -0.70 -4.20 16.01
CA ARG A 174 -0.51 -4.85 17.32
C ARG A 174 0.33 -6.12 17.28
N ASP A 175 0.43 -6.80 16.14
CA ASP A 175 1.21 -8.03 16.03
C ASP A 175 2.69 -7.83 16.41
N ASP A 176 3.28 -8.86 17.01
CA ASP A 176 4.72 -8.94 17.25
C ASP A 176 5.43 -9.31 15.95
N LEU A 177 5.76 -8.29 15.15
CA LEU A 177 6.30 -8.46 13.81
C LEU A 177 7.64 -9.22 13.77
N LEU A 178 8.44 -9.09 14.83
CA LEU A 178 9.69 -9.84 14.95
C LEU A 178 9.39 -11.34 15.04
N LYS A 179 8.51 -11.74 15.97
CA LYS A 179 8.12 -13.16 16.11
C LYS A 179 7.45 -13.68 14.85
N PHE A 180 6.53 -12.91 14.27
CA PHE A 180 5.86 -13.27 13.01
C PHE A 180 6.87 -13.58 11.89
N PHE A 181 7.87 -12.74 11.70
CA PHE A 181 8.91 -12.98 10.69
C PHE A 181 9.86 -14.11 11.05
N LYS A 182 10.14 -14.35 12.34
CA LYS A 182 10.93 -15.50 12.77
C LYS A 182 10.21 -16.81 12.44
N GLU A 183 8.94 -16.92 12.80
CA GLU A 183 8.09 -18.09 12.52
C GLU A 183 7.95 -18.32 11.00
N MET A 184 7.69 -17.26 10.24
CA MET A 184 7.60 -17.34 8.78
C MET A 184 8.95 -17.75 8.14
N LYS A 185 10.09 -17.27 8.65
CA LYS A 185 11.42 -17.68 8.17
C LYS A 185 11.69 -19.17 8.42
N GLU A 186 11.21 -19.70 9.54
CA GLU A 186 11.38 -21.12 9.93
C GLU A 186 10.53 -22.05 9.05
N ASP A 187 9.26 -21.70 8.80
CA ASP A 187 8.36 -22.55 7.98
C ASP A 187 8.53 -22.32 6.47
N LYS A 188 8.79 -21.08 6.03
CA LYS A 188 8.78 -20.66 4.61
C LYS A 188 10.10 -20.02 4.16
N GLU A 189 11.23 -20.54 4.65
CA GLU A 189 12.57 -19.98 4.44
C GLU A 189 12.82 -19.41 3.04
N THR A 190 12.63 -20.20 1.99
CA THR A 190 12.97 -19.75 0.63
C THR A 190 12.09 -18.58 0.19
N ALA A 191 10.78 -18.66 0.41
CA ALA A 191 9.86 -17.59 0.00
C ALA A 191 10.08 -16.31 0.83
N PHE A 192 10.38 -16.47 2.12
CA PHE A 192 10.73 -15.38 3.01
C PHE A 192 12.03 -14.68 2.60
N ASN A 193 13.07 -15.44 2.22
CA ASN A 193 14.33 -14.86 1.74
C ASN A 193 14.11 -14.02 0.47
N GLU A 194 13.28 -14.50 -0.47
CA GLU A 194 12.92 -13.71 -1.65
C GLU A 194 12.12 -12.46 -1.25
N PHE A 195 11.13 -12.56 -0.36
CA PHE A 195 10.38 -11.40 0.14
C PHE A 195 11.30 -10.36 0.79
N LEU A 196 12.33 -10.78 1.52
CA LEU A 196 13.33 -9.87 2.04
C LEU A 196 14.15 -9.16 0.96
N GLU A 197 14.07 -9.51 -0.33
CA GLU A 197 14.68 -8.73 -1.41
C GLU A 197 13.86 -7.46 -1.76
N THR A 198 12.59 -7.38 -1.36
CA THR A 198 11.75 -6.18 -1.57
C THR A 198 12.41 -4.91 -1.00
N PRO A 199 12.24 -3.73 -1.62
CA PRO A 199 12.99 -2.55 -1.22
C PRO A 199 12.68 -2.09 0.21
N TYR A 200 11.45 -2.29 0.68
CA TYR A 200 10.99 -1.89 1.99
C TYR A 200 10.11 -2.97 2.62
N ILE A 201 10.08 -2.95 3.94
CA ILE A 201 9.20 -3.76 4.77
C ILE A 201 8.30 -2.78 5.52
N PHE A 202 7.08 -2.56 5.00
CA PHE A 202 6.19 -1.53 5.53
C PHE A 202 5.54 -1.93 6.84
N SER A 203 5.54 -3.21 7.20
CA SER A 203 5.11 -3.66 8.52
C SER A 203 5.85 -2.91 9.65
N PHE A 204 7.12 -2.54 9.45
CA PHE A 204 7.92 -1.76 10.41
C PHE A 204 7.86 -0.24 10.22
N ALA A 205 7.15 0.25 9.21
CA ALA A 205 6.97 1.69 9.01
C ALA A 205 6.19 2.31 10.17
N GLY A 206 6.41 3.60 10.38
CA GLY A 206 5.65 4.44 11.29
C GLY A 206 4.25 4.74 10.78
N LEU A 207 3.62 5.73 11.39
CA LEU A 207 2.25 6.13 11.09
C LEU A 207 2.20 7.22 10.02
N ALA A 208 1.09 7.27 9.28
CA ALA A 208 0.88 8.31 8.28
C ALA A 208 0.78 9.67 8.95
N THR A 209 1.43 10.68 8.35
CA THR A 209 1.46 12.05 8.85
C THR A 209 1.43 13.10 7.75
N PRO A 210 0.92 14.31 8.03
CA PRO A 210 1.17 15.46 7.19
C PRO A 210 2.68 15.78 7.15
N PRO A 211 3.15 16.46 6.09
CA PRO A 211 4.58 16.76 5.87
C PRO A 211 5.29 17.39 7.08
N VAL A 212 4.61 18.31 7.75
CA VAL A 212 5.14 19.07 8.90
C VAL A 212 5.53 18.19 10.10
N LEU A 213 5.04 16.94 10.15
CA LEU A 213 5.33 15.99 11.22
C LEU A 213 6.30 14.87 10.77
N ASN A 214 6.75 14.83 9.51
CA ASN A 214 7.57 13.73 8.97
C ASN A 214 8.88 13.47 9.71
N ALA A 215 9.47 14.50 10.31
CA ALA A 215 10.72 14.37 11.08
C ALA A 215 10.49 13.93 12.55
N ASP A 216 9.25 13.99 13.04
CA ASP A 216 8.94 13.73 14.46
C ASP A 216 8.95 12.21 14.78
N ARG A 217 10.02 11.74 15.42
CA ARG A 217 10.22 10.30 15.72
C ARG A 217 9.13 9.67 16.58
N LYS A 218 8.27 10.45 17.26
CA LYS A 218 7.15 9.89 18.04
C LYS A 218 6.13 9.13 17.18
N TYR A 219 6.13 9.36 15.86
CA TYR A 219 5.25 8.67 14.91
C TYR A 219 5.92 7.49 14.20
N GLY A 220 7.09 7.03 14.64
CA GLY A 220 7.73 5.84 14.09
C GLY A 220 8.68 6.11 12.92
N ILE A 221 9.19 5.02 12.36
CA ILE A 221 10.22 5.01 11.30
C ILE A 221 9.59 5.35 9.96
N ARG A 222 9.94 6.49 9.39
CA ARG A 222 9.35 6.97 8.13
C ARG A 222 10.37 7.34 7.07
N ARG A 223 11.65 7.47 7.45
CA ARG A 223 12.73 7.67 6.48
C ARG A 223 13.00 6.37 5.74
N ARG A 224 13.16 6.46 4.42
CA ARG A 224 13.42 5.27 3.58
C ARG A 224 14.72 4.57 3.94
N GLU A 225 15.77 5.34 4.24
CA GLU A 225 17.07 4.80 4.66
C GLU A 225 16.98 4.02 5.97
N GLU A 226 16.19 4.50 6.94
CA GLU A 226 15.99 3.84 8.23
C GLU A 226 15.23 2.52 8.02
N LEU A 227 14.22 2.49 7.14
CA LEU A 227 13.53 1.23 6.78
C LEU A 227 14.43 0.22 6.06
N THR A 228 15.32 0.69 5.19
CA THR A 228 16.34 -0.18 4.58
C THR A 228 17.26 -0.77 5.67
N TYR A 229 17.65 0.03 6.66
CA TYR A 229 18.44 -0.46 7.79
C TYR A 229 17.67 -1.45 8.67
N VAL A 230 16.38 -1.21 8.95
CA VAL A 230 15.51 -2.16 9.66
C VAL A 230 15.50 -3.51 8.96
N LYS A 231 15.34 -3.55 7.63
CA LYS A 231 15.38 -4.80 6.87
C LYS A 231 16.69 -5.59 7.08
N ILE A 232 17.83 -4.90 7.18
CA ILE A 232 19.11 -5.54 7.51
C ILE A 232 19.07 -6.14 8.92
N LEU A 233 18.57 -5.40 9.91
CA LEU A 233 18.42 -5.90 11.29
C LEU A 233 17.53 -7.14 11.34
N ILE A 234 16.38 -7.11 10.67
CA ILE A 234 15.46 -8.24 10.55
C ILE A 234 16.17 -9.45 9.96
N GLY A 235 16.92 -9.27 8.87
CA GLY A 235 17.69 -10.34 8.25
C GLY A 235 18.69 -10.99 9.22
N ARG A 236 19.37 -10.21 10.06
CA ARG A 236 20.30 -10.72 11.09
C ARG A 236 19.55 -11.48 12.18
N TYR A 237 18.45 -10.91 12.69
CA TYR A 237 17.63 -11.52 13.74
C TYR A 237 17.03 -12.86 13.31
N VAL A 238 16.43 -12.94 12.12
CA VAL A 238 15.81 -14.19 11.64
C VAL A 238 16.83 -15.29 11.32
N ARG A 239 18.11 -14.93 11.12
CA ARG A 239 19.26 -15.85 10.98
C ARG A 239 19.96 -16.18 12.31
N ASP A 240 19.38 -15.81 13.45
CA ASP A 240 19.93 -16.05 14.80
C ASP A 240 21.28 -15.36 15.07
N GLU A 241 21.63 -14.34 14.28
CA GLU A 241 22.81 -13.49 14.50
C GLU A 241 22.56 -12.39 15.55
N MET A 242 21.32 -12.20 15.96
CA MET A 242 20.88 -11.26 16.99
C MET A 242 19.76 -11.90 17.81
N ARG A 243 19.76 -11.65 19.12
CA ARG A 243 18.66 -12.04 20.01
C ARG A 243 17.50 -11.06 19.91
N TYR A 244 16.31 -11.49 20.35
CA TYR A 244 15.11 -10.66 20.36
C TYR A 244 15.34 -9.33 21.09
N GLU A 245 15.92 -9.37 22.29
CA GLU A 245 16.16 -8.16 23.09
C GLU A 245 17.16 -7.19 22.45
N GLU A 246 18.07 -7.70 21.62
CA GLU A 246 19.08 -6.91 20.93
C GLU A 246 18.46 -6.15 19.77
N ILE A 247 17.68 -6.83 18.92
CA ILE A 247 16.98 -6.17 17.82
C ILE A 247 15.92 -5.20 18.34
N SER A 248 15.16 -5.56 19.39
CA SER A 248 14.17 -4.66 19.99
C SER A 248 14.80 -3.34 20.45
N LYS A 249 15.99 -3.38 21.07
CA LYS A 249 16.74 -2.18 21.47
C LYS A 249 17.20 -1.34 20.29
N GLU A 250 17.67 -1.97 19.21
CA GLU A 250 18.06 -1.22 18.00
C GLU A 250 16.85 -0.56 17.33
N LEU A 251 15.72 -1.26 17.26
CA LEU A 251 14.46 -0.69 16.75
C LEU A 251 13.97 0.47 17.63
N GLU A 252 14.05 0.34 18.96
CA GLU A 252 13.68 1.41 19.90
C GLU A 252 14.53 2.68 19.68
N LYS A 253 15.85 2.54 19.46
CA LYS A 253 16.74 3.68 19.14
C LYS A 253 16.37 4.39 17.85
N LEU A 254 15.85 3.65 16.86
CA LEU A 254 15.32 4.21 15.61
C LEU A 254 13.95 4.87 15.80
N GLY A 255 13.35 4.78 17.00
CA GLY A 255 12.02 5.29 17.29
C GLY A 255 10.92 4.39 16.76
N TYR A 256 11.18 3.09 16.57
CA TYR A 256 10.17 2.14 16.11
C TYR A 256 8.93 2.15 17.01
N THR A 257 7.81 2.52 16.41
CA THR A 257 6.49 2.34 17.00
C THR A 257 5.46 2.16 15.89
N THR A 258 4.52 1.26 16.13
CA THR A 258 3.34 1.01 15.28
C THR A 258 2.05 1.42 15.99
N LYS A 259 2.16 2.13 17.12
CA LYS A 259 1.04 2.59 17.96
C LYS A 259 1.30 4.02 18.42
N ILE A 260 0.24 4.72 18.80
CA ILE A 260 0.36 6.03 19.46
C ILE A 260 -0.04 5.82 20.91
N ALA A 261 0.85 6.20 21.84
CA ALA A 261 0.56 6.15 23.27
C ALA A 261 -0.46 7.23 23.69
N ASP A 262 -0.49 8.35 22.97
CA ASP A 262 -1.41 9.46 23.18
C ASP A 262 -2.59 9.41 22.20
N SER A 263 -3.82 9.47 22.73
CA SER A 263 -5.07 9.46 21.95
C SER A 263 -5.28 10.70 21.06
N SER A 264 -4.40 11.70 21.15
CA SER A 264 -4.57 13.00 20.49
C SER A 264 -4.35 12.98 18.97
N TYR A 265 -3.52 12.07 18.44
CA TYR A 265 -3.25 11.98 17.00
C TYR A 265 -3.97 10.81 16.33
N LYS A 266 -4.50 11.06 15.14
CA LYS A 266 -5.29 10.13 14.34
C LYS A 266 -4.72 10.11 12.91
N PRO A 267 -4.11 9.00 12.44
CA PRO A 267 -3.54 8.95 11.09
C PRO A 267 -4.55 9.27 9.99
N GLU A 268 -5.82 8.88 10.17
CA GLU A 268 -6.93 9.16 9.26
C GLU A 268 -7.15 10.68 9.01
N ASP A 269 -6.74 11.54 9.94
CA ASP A 269 -6.83 13.00 9.83
C ASP A 269 -5.70 13.60 8.96
N SER A 270 -4.72 12.80 8.54
CA SER A 270 -3.64 13.25 7.65
C SER A 270 -4.03 13.33 6.17
N VAL A 271 -5.28 13.00 5.84
CA VAL A 271 -5.79 12.97 4.47
C VAL A 271 -7.22 13.48 4.38
N ASP A 272 -7.65 13.80 3.17
CA ASP A 272 -8.97 14.34 2.81
C ASP A 272 -9.55 13.59 1.59
N LEU A 273 -10.88 13.50 1.50
CA LEU A 273 -11.63 12.83 0.44
C LEU A 273 -12.40 13.73 -0.50
N ARG A 274 -12.18 15.05 -0.47
CA ARG A 274 -12.77 16.00 -1.44
C ARG A 274 -12.51 15.68 -2.92
N TRP A 275 -11.67 14.68 -3.22
CA TRP A 275 -11.38 14.23 -4.58
C TRP A 275 -12.30 13.12 -5.11
N VAL A 276 -13.09 12.46 -4.25
CA VAL A 276 -14.00 11.36 -4.59
C VAL A 276 -15.42 11.56 -4.05
N LYS A 277 -16.38 10.90 -4.68
CA LYS A 277 -17.78 10.85 -4.27
C LYS A 277 -17.92 10.06 -2.97
N LEU A 278 -18.26 10.76 -1.88
CA LEU A 278 -18.20 10.23 -0.52
C LEU A 278 -19.27 9.16 -0.22
N ASP A 279 -20.42 9.24 -0.87
CA ASP A 279 -21.53 8.29 -0.74
C ASP A 279 -21.14 6.87 -1.18
N TYR A 280 -20.50 6.73 -2.34
CA TYR A 280 -19.99 5.44 -2.84
C TYR A 280 -18.90 4.85 -1.93
N ALA A 281 -18.02 5.71 -1.41
CA ALA A 281 -16.92 5.30 -0.54
C ALA A 281 -17.42 4.66 0.76
N MET A 282 -18.40 5.29 1.41
CA MET A 282 -18.88 4.89 2.73
C MET A 282 -19.59 3.53 2.74
N GLU A 283 -20.38 3.20 1.71
CA GLU A 283 -21.05 1.89 1.62
C GLU A 283 -20.05 0.74 1.48
N GLY A 284 -19.01 0.94 0.66
CA GLY A 284 -17.94 -0.02 0.44
C GLY A 284 -17.18 -0.32 1.75
N VAL A 285 -16.73 0.72 2.44
CA VAL A 285 -15.99 0.59 3.71
C VAL A 285 -16.80 -0.19 4.76
N LYS A 286 -18.10 0.10 4.91
CA LYS A 286 -18.97 -0.59 5.87
C LYS A 286 -19.04 -2.10 5.64
N ARG A 287 -19.16 -2.53 4.39
CA ARG A 287 -19.17 -3.97 4.03
C ARG A 287 -17.87 -4.65 4.44
N ILE A 288 -16.73 -4.01 4.16
CA ILE A 288 -15.40 -4.58 4.39
C ILE A 288 -15.06 -4.66 5.88
N ILE A 289 -15.55 -3.73 6.71
CA ILE A 289 -15.43 -3.81 8.17
C ILE A 289 -15.95 -5.15 8.68
N SER A 290 -17.16 -5.55 8.28
CA SER A 290 -17.78 -6.81 8.73
C SER A 290 -16.99 -8.06 8.30
N GLU A 291 -16.37 -8.03 7.11
CA GLU A 291 -15.51 -9.13 6.67
C GLU A 291 -14.29 -9.31 7.58
N TYR A 292 -13.59 -8.22 7.89
CA TYR A 292 -12.40 -8.28 8.75
C TYR A 292 -12.72 -8.52 10.22
N GLU A 293 -13.89 -8.08 10.71
CA GLU A 293 -14.41 -8.48 12.02
C GLU A 293 -14.61 -9.99 12.11
N HIS A 294 -15.23 -10.58 11.07
CA HIS A 294 -15.41 -12.01 11.01
C HIS A 294 -14.05 -12.75 10.98
N LYS A 295 -13.10 -12.31 10.15
CA LYS A 295 -11.74 -12.90 10.12
C LYS A 295 -11.03 -12.78 11.47
N ALA A 296 -11.12 -11.62 12.13
CA ALA A 296 -10.53 -11.38 13.43
C ALA A 296 -11.07 -12.34 14.51
N SER A 297 -12.36 -12.63 14.50
CA SER A 297 -12.97 -13.57 15.46
C SER A 297 -12.52 -15.03 15.30
N HIS A 298 -11.87 -15.37 14.18
CA HIS A 298 -11.41 -16.72 13.85
C HIS A 298 -9.88 -16.81 13.67
N SER A 299 -9.13 -15.76 14.01
CA SER A 299 -7.69 -15.70 13.81
C SER A 299 -6.92 -15.43 15.10
N CYS A 300 -5.68 -15.91 15.18
CA CYS A 300 -4.73 -15.55 16.23
C CYS A 300 -3.94 -14.26 15.91
N TYR A 301 -4.03 -13.73 14.69
CA TYR A 301 -3.33 -12.52 14.27
C TYR A 301 -4.17 -11.27 14.54
N TYR A 302 -3.57 -10.27 15.17
CA TYR A 302 -4.24 -9.01 15.48
C TYR A 302 -4.48 -8.15 14.23
N CYS A 303 -3.73 -8.37 13.16
CA CYS A 303 -3.78 -7.57 11.93
C CYS A 303 -5.19 -7.46 11.34
N TYR A 304 -6.01 -8.51 11.45
CA TYR A 304 -7.39 -8.49 10.98
C TYR A 304 -8.25 -7.53 11.82
N ALA A 305 -8.10 -7.57 13.15
CA ALA A 305 -8.76 -6.64 14.05
C ALA A 305 -8.25 -5.21 13.84
N ASP A 306 -6.94 -5.03 13.64
CA ASP A 306 -6.32 -3.73 13.37
C ASP A 306 -6.83 -3.11 12.07
N LEU A 307 -7.01 -3.91 11.01
CA LEU A 307 -7.59 -3.42 9.77
C LEU A 307 -9.06 -3.06 9.95
N ALA A 308 -9.85 -3.87 10.65
CA ALA A 308 -11.23 -3.50 10.98
C ALA A 308 -11.30 -2.19 11.80
N ASP A 309 -10.43 -2.03 12.80
CA ASP A 309 -10.32 -0.82 13.64
C ASP A 309 -9.93 0.40 12.79
N ALA A 310 -8.96 0.25 11.89
CA ALA A 310 -8.56 1.29 10.94
C ALA A 310 -9.72 1.73 10.05
N LEU A 311 -10.45 0.77 9.46
CA LEU A 311 -11.59 1.05 8.60
C LEU A 311 -12.76 1.71 9.35
N ARG A 312 -13.00 1.35 10.61
CA ARG A 312 -14.02 2.02 11.44
C ARG A 312 -13.67 3.48 11.68
N ARG A 313 -12.41 3.79 12.02
CA ARG A 313 -11.95 5.17 12.21
C ARG A 313 -12.10 6.01 10.95
N ILE A 314 -11.72 5.44 9.81
CA ILE A 314 -11.93 6.03 8.49
C ILE A 314 -13.41 6.34 8.28
N TYR A 315 -14.29 5.34 8.46
CA TYR A 315 -15.73 5.50 8.29
C TYR A 315 -16.33 6.59 9.20
N GLU A 316 -15.91 6.64 10.47
CA GLU A 316 -16.39 7.63 11.44
C GLU A 316 -15.98 9.06 11.08
N LYS A 317 -14.71 9.24 10.66
CA LYS A 317 -14.21 10.53 10.18
C LYS A 317 -15.04 11.03 9.00
N GLU A 318 -15.21 10.20 7.99
CA GLU A 318 -15.88 10.60 6.76
C GLU A 318 -17.38 10.81 6.95
N ARG A 319 -18.03 10.01 7.81
CA ARG A 319 -19.42 10.26 8.23
C ARG A 319 -19.56 11.63 8.90
N THR A 320 -18.60 12.00 9.76
CA THR A 320 -18.62 13.30 10.44
C THR A 320 -18.44 14.45 9.46
N ALA A 321 -17.51 14.31 8.51
CA ALA A 321 -17.31 15.28 7.44
C ALA A 321 -18.59 15.44 6.59
N TYR A 322 -19.19 14.34 6.12
CA TYR A 322 -20.42 14.37 5.33
C TYR A 322 -21.57 15.09 6.03
N MET A 323 -21.80 14.79 7.32
CA MET A 323 -22.85 15.42 8.12
C MET A 323 -22.63 16.91 8.37
N SER A 324 -21.41 17.42 8.22
CA SER A 324 -21.10 18.85 8.34
C SER A 324 -21.40 19.66 7.07
N TYR A 325 -21.56 18.98 5.92
CA TYR A 325 -21.89 19.58 4.62
C TYR A 325 -23.40 19.60 4.33
N ILE A 326 -24.20 18.81 5.05
CA ILE A 326 -25.67 18.82 5.04
C ILE A 326 -26.17 19.82 6.08
#